data_AF-A0A0L0BYN5-F1
#
_entry.id   AF-A0A0L0BYN5-F1
#
_cell.length_a   1.000
_cell.length_b   1.000
_cell.length_c   1.000
_cell.angle_alpha   90.00
_cell.angle_beta   90.00
_cell.angle_gamma   90.00
#
_symmetry.space_group_name_H-M   'P 1'
#
loop_
_entity.id
_entity.type
_entity.pdbx_description
1 polymer ?
#
loop_
_entity_poly.entity_id
_entity_poly.type
_entity_poly.pdbx_seq_one_letter_code
_entity_poly.pdbx_strand_id
1 'polypeptide(L)'
;MATSVKRPRKETMPVRNITKVADLSSDNFKSIIKEGNREVLDKLINLTGEVISLKKENENLKQKIVTLRTENESDRKRKARLEDQVKCKYLIFKVVSNNKSTINEVKKVCRDILDISDINIFKAVKKLLDSVQSTYAVLGKTKKLKGTDIYIEKDLNEERQRDKRAMLMLKKNVIKISKIHCIVLREDQMES
;
A
#
# COMPACT_ATOMS: atom_id res chain seq x y z
N MET A 1 99.02 57.24 1.38
CA MET A 1 99.49 56.18 2.32
C MET A 1 98.27 55.61 3.02
N ALA A 2 97.81 54.43 2.60
CA ALA A 2 96.59 53.79 3.11
C ALA A 2 96.97 52.67 4.09
N THR A 3 96.69 52.90 5.37
CA THR A 3 96.89 51.95 6.46
C THR A 3 95.80 50.88 6.42
N SER A 4 96.18 49.61 6.26
CA SER A 4 95.26 48.48 6.25
C SER A 4 94.81 48.15 7.68
N VAL A 5 93.52 48.36 7.94
CA VAL A 5 92.86 47.98 9.19
C VAL A 5 92.59 46.47 9.15
N LYS A 6 93.36 45.69 9.92
CA LYS A 6 93.11 44.26 10.13
C LYS A 6 91.85 44.09 11.00
N ARG A 7 90.78 43.55 10.42
CA ARG A 7 89.55 43.18 11.15
C ARG A 7 89.80 41.92 12.01
N PRO A 8 89.29 41.85 13.25
CA PRO A 8 89.39 40.65 14.08
C PRO A 8 88.52 39.51 13.50
N ARG A 9 89.06 38.29 13.54
CA ARG A 9 88.36 37.04 13.17
C ARG A 9 87.14 36.84 14.07
N LYS A 10 85.95 36.68 13.47
CA LYS A 10 84.75 36.21 14.18
C LYS A 10 84.97 34.73 14.56
N GLU A 11 84.88 34.44 15.85
CA GLU A 11 84.77 33.08 16.36
C GLU A 11 83.49 32.44 15.82
N THR A 12 83.62 31.34 15.09
CA THR A 12 82.49 30.49 14.70
C THR A 12 82.07 29.65 15.90
N MET A 13 80.85 29.85 16.39
CA MET A 13 80.25 28.95 17.38
C MET A 13 80.15 27.52 16.81
N PRO A 14 80.35 26.47 17.63
CA PRO A 14 80.12 25.12 17.17
C PRO A 14 78.63 24.96 16.85
N VAL A 15 78.34 24.66 15.58
CA VAL A 15 77.04 24.16 15.15
C VAL A 15 76.79 22.91 15.99
N ARG A 16 75.84 23.01 16.94
CA ARG A 16 75.38 21.84 17.68
C ARG A 16 74.90 20.84 16.64
N ASN A 17 75.61 19.72 16.56
CA ASN A 17 75.24 18.54 15.81
C ASN A 17 73.73 18.35 15.92
N ILE A 18 73.05 18.39 14.78
CA ILE A 18 71.72 17.81 14.65
C ILE A 18 71.87 16.38 15.16
N THR A 19 71.26 16.12 16.30
CA THR A 19 71.24 14.82 16.94
C THR A 19 70.79 13.82 15.89
N LYS A 20 71.63 12.81 15.67
CA LYS A 20 71.35 11.62 14.86
C LYS A 20 69.87 11.26 15.01
N VAL A 21 69.14 11.24 13.89
CA VAL A 21 67.91 10.46 13.81
C VAL A 21 68.33 9.07 14.25
N ALA A 22 67.90 8.68 15.45
CA ALA A 22 68.25 7.40 16.03
C ALA A 22 67.92 6.32 15.02
N ASP A 23 68.86 5.40 14.81
CA ASP A 23 68.67 4.15 14.09
C ASP A 23 67.47 3.42 14.70
N LEU A 24 66.27 3.72 14.20
CA LEU A 24 65.17 2.78 14.25
C LEU A 24 65.60 1.68 13.29
N SER A 25 66.18 0.62 13.86
CA SER A 25 66.60 -0.55 13.09
C SER A 25 65.47 -0.94 12.15
N SER A 26 65.83 -1.34 10.92
CA SER A 26 64.90 -1.82 9.90
C SER A 26 63.87 -2.82 10.48
N ASP A 27 64.28 -3.57 11.50
CA ASP A 27 63.47 -4.59 12.17
C ASP A 27 62.39 -4.01 13.09
N ASN A 28 62.65 -2.89 13.80
CA ASN A 28 61.62 -2.22 14.60
C ASN A 28 60.54 -1.60 13.72
N PHE A 29 60.93 -0.93 12.62
CA PHE A 29 59.96 -0.41 11.63
C PHE A 29 59.16 -1.52 10.95
N LYS A 30 59.81 -2.63 10.58
CA LYS A 30 59.13 -3.81 10.03
C LYS A 30 58.18 -4.46 11.04
N SER A 31 58.50 -4.45 12.34
CA SER A 31 57.61 -4.98 13.38
C SER A 31 56.34 -4.15 13.51
N ILE A 32 56.46 -2.82 13.57
CA ILE A 32 55.32 -1.88 13.65
C ILE A 32 54.43 -2.00 12.41
N ILE A 33 55.02 -2.14 11.22
CA ILE A 33 54.26 -2.35 9.98
C ILE A 33 53.56 -3.72 10.00
N LYS A 34 54.21 -4.78 10.47
CA LYS A 34 53.60 -6.12 10.58
C LYS A 34 52.46 -6.15 11.60
N GLU A 35 52.60 -5.43 12.71
CA GLU A 35 51.62 -5.38 13.79
C GLU A 35 50.42 -4.50 13.40
N GLY A 36 50.65 -3.34 12.77
CA GLY A 36 49.60 -2.53 12.16
C GLY A 36 48.86 -3.26 11.04
N ASN A 37 49.55 -4.06 10.22
CA ASN A 37 48.92 -4.89 9.20
C ASN A 37 48.09 -6.05 9.80
N ARG A 38 48.47 -6.59 10.96
CA ARG A 38 47.67 -7.59 11.70
C ARG A 38 46.40 -6.98 12.27
N GLU A 39 46.47 -5.82 12.91
CA GLU A 39 45.28 -5.14 13.42
C GLU A 39 44.27 -4.78 12.31
N VAL A 40 44.78 -4.35 11.15
CA VAL A 40 43.94 -4.08 9.98
C VAL A 40 43.31 -5.36 9.45
N LEU A 41 44.05 -6.47 9.42
CA LEU A 41 43.55 -7.78 8.99
C LEU A 41 42.46 -8.31 9.94
N ASP A 42 42.66 -8.21 11.26
CA ASP A 42 41.68 -8.64 12.26
C ASP A 42 40.39 -7.80 12.18
N LYS A 43 40.51 -6.49 12.00
CA LYS A 43 39.35 -5.60 11.75
C LYS A 43 38.62 -5.98 10.46
N LEU A 44 39.34 -6.31 9.39
CA LEU A 44 38.76 -6.78 8.13
C LEU A 44 38.01 -8.09 8.28
N ILE A 45 38.55 -9.04 9.04
CA ILE A 45 37.92 -10.34 9.32
C ILE A 45 36.62 -10.12 10.12
N ASN A 46 36.66 -9.29 11.16
CA ASN A 46 35.49 -8.97 11.97
C ASN A 46 34.40 -8.27 11.15
N LEU A 47 34.75 -7.24 10.37
CA LEU A 47 33.82 -6.55 9.47
C LEU A 47 33.21 -7.50 8.43
N THR A 48 34.02 -8.40 7.87
CA THR A 48 33.52 -9.40 6.91
C THR A 48 32.54 -10.36 7.59
N GLY A 49 32.82 -10.78 8.81
CA GLY A 49 31.91 -11.60 9.63
C GLY A 49 30.58 -10.90 9.91
N GLU A 50 30.63 -9.63 10.30
CA GLU A 50 29.43 -8.80 10.53
C GLU A 50 28.60 -8.63 9.24
N VAL A 51 29.25 -8.34 8.11
CA VAL A 51 28.57 -8.22 6.81
C VAL A 51 27.89 -9.53 6.41
N ILE A 52 28.52 -10.68 6.64
CA ILE A 52 27.92 -11.99 6.38
C ILE A 52 26.71 -12.22 7.31
N SER A 53 26.83 -11.88 8.59
CA SER A 53 25.73 -11.98 9.56
C SER A 53 24.54 -11.12 9.15
N LEU A 54 24.78 -9.85 8.83
CA LEU A 54 23.76 -8.90 8.39
C LEU A 54 23.10 -9.33 7.07
N LYS A 55 23.86 -9.92 6.15
CA LYS A 55 23.29 -10.49 4.91
C LYS A 55 22.32 -11.63 5.21
N LYS A 56 22.69 -12.57 6.09
CA LYS A 56 21.81 -13.66 6.51
C LYS A 56 20.56 -13.14 7.23
N GLU A 57 20.72 -12.18 8.13
CA GLU A 57 19.59 -11.56 8.82
C GLU A 57 18.64 -10.85 7.84
N ASN A 58 19.18 -10.12 6.87
CA ASN A 58 18.38 -9.45 5.84
C ASN A 58 17.61 -10.45 4.97
N GLU A 59 18.21 -11.58 4.59
CA GLU A 59 17.52 -12.66 3.88
C GLU A 59 16.39 -13.26 4.74
N ASN A 60 16.65 -13.53 6.01
CA ASN A 60 15.63 -14.00 6.95
C ASN A 60 14.47 -13.01 7.11
N LEU A 61 14.78 -11.72 7.22
CA LEU A 61 13.77 -10.65 7.31
C LEU A 61 12.94 -10.56 6.03
N LYS A 62 13.58 -10.66 4.85
CA LYS A 62 12.86 -10.70 3.56
C LYS A 62 11.89 -11.87 3.50
N GLN A 63 12.33 -13.07 3.89
CA GLN A 63 11.46 -14.25 3.95
C GLN A 63 10.30 -14.03 4.92
N LYS A 64 10.58 -13.52 6.12
CA LYS A 64 9.55 -13.23 7.13
C LYS A 64 8.54 -12.18 6.64
N ILE A 65 8.98 -11.15 5.93
CA ILE A 65 8.11 -10.15 5.30
C ILE A 65 7.21 -10.81 4.26
N VAL A 66 7.74 -11.71 3.43
CA VAL A 66 6.93 -12.43 2.43
C VAL A 66 5.87 -13.29 3.12
N THR A 67 6.24 -14.07 4.14
CA THR A 67 5.29 -14.89 4.90
C THR A 67 4.20 -14.04 5.53
N LEU A 68 4.57 -12.97 6.24
CA LEU A 68 3.61 -12.05 6.86
C LEU A 68 2.69 -11.36 5.84
N ARG A 69 3.19 -11.06 4.64
CA ARG A 69 2.35 -10.52 3.55
C ARG A 69 1.35 -11.56 3.08
N THR A 70 1.75 -12.82 2.91
CA THR A 70 0.85 -13.89 2.48
C THR A 70 -0.21 -14.21 3.53
N GLU A 71 0.15 -14.22 4.81
CA GLU A 71 -0.78 -14.42 5.93
C GLU A 71 -1.79 -13.27 6.02
N ASN A 72 -1.31 -12.02 5.98
CA ASN A 72 -2.20 -10.85 5.98
C ASN A 72 -3.18 -10.85 4.81
N GLU A 73 -2.73 -11.25 3.62
CA GLU A 73 -3.59 -11.35 2.44
C GLU A 73 -4.65 -12.44 2.59
N SER A 74 -4.26 -13.59 3.15
CA SER A 74 -5.19 -14.68 3.48
C SER A 74 -6.24 -14.23 4.51
N ASP A 75 -5.81 -13.55 5.57
CA ASP A 75 -6.70 -13.07 6.63
C ASP A 75 -7.65 -11.98 6.13
N ARG A 76 -7.19 -11.07 5.27
CA ARG A 76 -8.05 -10.10 4.58
C ARG A 76 -9.14 -10.78 3.78
N LYS A 77 -8.79 -11.80 2.98
CA LYS A 77 -9.76 -12.59 2.20
C LYS A 77 -10.73 -13.33 3.11
N ARG A 78 -10.25 -13.91 4.21
CA ARG A 78 -11.09 -14.60 5.19
C ARG A 78 -12.08 -13.64 5.86
N LYS A 79 -11.61 -12.46 6.29
CA LYS A 79 -12.45 -11.40 6.86
C LYS A 79 -13.52 -10.96 5.86
N ALA A 80 -13.15 -10.69 4.61
CA ALA A 80 -14.09 -10.29 3.56
C ALA A 80 -15.19 -11.34 3.33
N ARG A 81 -14.84 -12.63 3.32
CA ARG A 81 -15.80 -13.75 3.20
C ARG A 81 -16.75 -13.82 4.38
N LEU A 82 -16.26 -13.67 5.60
CA LEU A 82 -17.11 -13.68 6.81
C LEU A 82 -18.05 -12.47 6.83
N GLU A 83 -17.55 -11.29 6.48
CA GLU A 83 -18.39 -10.10 6.34
C GLU A 83 -19.48 -10.29 5.29
N ASP A 84 -19.16 -10.92 4.15
CA ASP A 84 -20.15 -11.24 3.12
C ASP A 84 -21.23 -12.22 3.62
N GLN A 85 -20.84 -13.25 4.38
CA GLN A 85 -21.79 -14.21 4.95
C GLN A 85 -22.75 -13.53 5.92
N VAL A 86 -22.27 -12.58 6.72
CA VAL A 86 -23.14 -11.79 7.60
C VAL A 86 -24.00 -10.84 6.77
N LYS A 87 -23.41 -10.10 5.84
CA LYS A 87 -24.07 -9.04 5.07
C LYS A 87 -25.05 -9.53 4.01
N CYS A 88 -24.95 -10.79 3.56
CA CYS A 88 -25.83 -11.31 2.50
C CYS A 88 -27.33 -11.35 2.87
N LYS A 89 -27.67 -11.28 4.15
CA LYS A 89 -29.05 -11.16 4.66
C LYS A 89 -29.51 -9.71 4.85
N TYR A 90 -28.62 -8.73 4.67
CA TYR A 90 -28.92 -7.32 4.90
C TYR A 90 -29.23 -6.58 3.61
N LEU A 91 -30.28 -5.78 3.68
CA LEU A 91 -30.65 -4.82 2.66
C LEU A 91 -30.51 -3.40 3.20
N ILE A 92 -30.09 -2.49 2.33
CA ILE A 92 -30.05 -1.06 2.59
C ILE A 92 -31.16 -0.42 1.78
N PHE A 93 -32.11 0.18 2.48
CA PHE A 93 -33.18 1.00 1.92
C PHE A 93 -32.73 2.45 1.95
N LYS A 94 -32.70 3.10 0.79
CA LYS A 94 -32.39 4.52 0.62
C LYS A 94 -33.60 5.22 0.07
N VAL A 95 -33.97 6.35 0.69
CA VAL A 95 -35.06 7.22 0.23
C VAL A 95 -34.44 8.56 -0.12
N VAL A 96 -34.75 9.07 -1.31
CA VAL A 96 -34.18 10.33 -1.83
C VAL A 96 -34.95 11.55 -1.30
N SER A 97 -36.27 11.43 -1.11
CA SER A 97 -37.11 12.51 -0.61
C SER A 97 -37.59 12.22 0.82
N ASN A 98 -37.35 13.17 1.74
CA ASN A 98 -37.75 13.06 3.15
C ASN A 98 -39.17 13.59 3.42
N ASN A 99 -40.02 13.68 2.39
CA ASN A 99 -41.39 14.13 2.55
C ASN A 99 -42.24 13.05 3.26
N LYS A 100 -43.14 13.48 4.16
CA LYS A 100 -44.03 12.57 4.90
C LYS A 100 -44.90 11.69 3.97
N SER A 101 -45.32 12.23 2.82
CA SER A 101 -46.05 11.47 1.79
C SER A 101 -45.21 10.31 1.26
N THR A 102 -43.96 10.59 0.87
CA THR A 102 -43.02 9.60 0.35
C THR A 102 -42.75 8.51 1.37
N ILE A 103 -42.61 8.83 2.67
CA ILE A 103 -42.43 7.84 3.74
C ILE A 103 -43.62 6.89 3.85
N ASN A 104 -44.85 7.40 3.76
CA ASN A 104 -46.06 6.56 3.80
C ASN A 104 -46.18 5.70 2.54
N GLU A 105 -45.85 6.25 1.37
CA GLU A 105 -45.77 5.50 0.12
C GLU A 105 -44.72 4.39 0.17
N VAL A 106 -43.53 4.65 0.76
CA VAL A 106 -42.49 3.63 0.97
C VAL A 106 -43.02 2.51 1.86
N LYS A 107 -43.67 2.83 2.99
CA LYS A 107 -44.26 1.80 3.87
C LYS A 107 -45.31 0.98 3.15
N LYS A 108 -46.17 1.62 2.35
CA LYS A 108 -47.19 0.97 1.55
C LYS A 108 -46.57 0.05 0.50
N VAL A 109 -45.59 0.53 -0.27
CA VAL A 109 -44.87 -0.26 -1.28
C VAL A 109 -44.10 -1.42 -0.65
N CYS A 110 -43.49 -1.23 0.51
CA CYS A 110 -42.79 -2.29 1.21
C CYS A 110 -43.74 -3.35 1.75
N ARG A 111 -44.93 -2.96 2.22
CA ARG A 111 -45.96 -3.90 2.66
C ARG A 111 -46.61 -4.61 1.47
N ASP A 112 -47.11 -3.86 0.49
CA ASP A 112 -47.93 -4.38 -0.61
C ASP A 112 -47.10 -5.15 -1.65
N ILE A 113 -45.85 -4.75 -1.90
CA ILE A 113 -45.00 -5.35 -2.94
C ILE A 113 -43.98 -6.33 -2.33
N LEU A 114 -43.40 -5.96 -1.19
CA LEU A 114 -42.26 -6.67 -0.58
C LEU A 114 -42.66 -7.51 0.64
N ASP A 115 -43.89 -7.39 1.13
CA ASP A 115 -44.41 -8.07 2.32
C ASP A 115 -43.58 -7.79 3.60
N ILE A 116 -43.17 -6.52 3.76
CA ILE A 116 -42.38 -6.06 4.90
C ILE A 116 -43.20 -5.06 5.71
N SER A 117 -43.64 -5.46 6.89
CA SER A 117 -44.53 -4.67 7.77
C SER A 117 -43.79 -3.61 8.62
N ASP A 118 -42.53 -3.85 9.00
CA ASP A 118 -41.78 -3.03 9.95
C ASP A 118 -40.54 -2.36 9.35
N ILE A 119 -40.74 -1.17 8.78
CA ILE A 119 -39.63 -0.32 8.32
C ILE A 119 -39.76 1.09 8.89
N ASN A 120 -38.74 1.52 9.63
CA ASN A 120 -38.65 2.85 10.23
C ASN A 120 -37.80 3.76 9.31
N ILE A 121 -38.47 4.56 8.49
CA ILE A 121 -37.87 5.21 7.29
C ILE A 121 -37.66 6.69 7.58
N PHE A 122 -36.50 7.03 8.13
CA PHE A 122 -36.08 8.44 8.30
C PHE A 122 -34.69 8.73 7.72
N LYS A 123 -33.88 7.68 7.45
CA LYS A 123 -32.54 7.71 6.82
C LYS A 123 -32.30 6.38 6.12
N ALA A 124 -31.12 6.18 5.51
CA ALA A 124 -30.75 4.87 4.95
C ALA A 124 -30.92 3.77 6.02
N VAL A 125 -31.88 2.87 5.82
CA VAL A 125 -32.24 1.83 6.80
C VAL A 125 -31.58 0.53 6.40
N LYS A 126 -30.82 -0.04 7.32
CA LYS A 126 -30.32 -1.41 7.18
C LYS A 126 -31.33 -2.37 7.80
N LYS A 127 -31.85 -3.30 7.00
CA LYS A 127 -32.81 -4.32 7.44
C LYS A 127 -32.20 -5.71 7.28
N LEU A 128 -32.26 -6.49 8.35
CA LEU A 128 -31.94 -7.91 8.34
C LEU A 128 -33.18 -8.69 7.91
N LEU A 129 -32.99 -9.65 7.00
CA LEU A 129 -33.99 -10.64 6.61
C LEU A 129 -33.62 -12.01 7.16
N ASP A 130 -34.62 -12.87 7.33
CA ASP A 130 -34.43 -14.20 7.94
C ASP A 130 -33.53 -15.10 7.09
N SER A 131 -33.68 -15.00 5.77
CA SER A 131 -32.98 -15.84 4.80
C SER A 131 -32.36 -15.04 3.65
N VAL A 132 -31.34 -15.63 3.04
CA VAL A 132 -30.69 -15.11 1.83
C VAL A 132 -31.66 -15.17 0.64
N GLN A 133 -32.51 -16.20 0.57
CA GLN A 133 -33.55 -16.30 -0.45
C GLN A 133 -34.52 -15.12 -0.39
N SER A 134 -34.93 -14.70 0.81
CA SER A 134 -35.78 -13.53 1.01
C SER A 134 -35.10 -12.25 0.49
N THR A 135 -33.80 -12.09 0.75
CA THR A 135 -33.01 -10.97 0.18
C THR A 135 -33.08 -10.94 -1.34
N TYR A 136 -32.87 -12.08 -2.00
CA TYR A 136 -32.93 -12.17 -3.47
C TYR A 136 -34.36 -11.95 -4.00
N ALA A 137 -35.37 -12.45 -3.32
CA ALA A 137 -36.78 -12.25 -3.69
C ALA A 137 -37.16 -10.76 -3.66
N VAL A 138 -36.78 -10.04 -2.58
CA VAL A 138 -36.98 -8.59 -2.47
C VAL A 138 -36.24 -7.85 -3.58
N LEU A 139 -34.97 -8.19 -3.82
CA LEU A 139 -34.16 -7.56 -4.88
C LEU A 139 -34.73 -7.82 -6.28
N GLY A 140 -35.30 -9.01 -6.55
CA GLY A 140 -35.96 -9.32 -7.81
C GLY A 140 -37.16 -8.43 -8.09
N LYS A 141 -37.87 -8.00 -7.03
CA LYS A 141 -39.03 -7.11 -7.12
C LYS A 141 -38.67 -5.62 -7.20
N THR A 142 -37.40 -5.23 -6.95
CA THR A 142 -36.98 -3.81 -6.95
C THR A 142 -37.19 -3.09 -8.28
N LYS A 143 -37.29 -3.82 -9.41
CA LYS A 143 -37.66 -3.23 -10.70
C LYS A 143 -39.01 -2.51 -10.68
N LYS A 144 -39.95 -2.96 -9.82
CA LYS A 144 -41.26 -2.33 -9.61
C LYS A 144 -41.17 -0.96 -8.92
N LEU A 145 -40.02 -0.65 -8.32
CA LEU A 145 -39.74 0.63 -7.66
C LEU A 145 -39.20 1.69 -8.64
N LYS A 146 -39.06 1.36 -9.93
CA LYS A 146 -38.57 2.31 -10.93
C LYS A 146 -39.55 3.48 -11.06
N GLY A 147 -39.05 4.69 -10.91
CA GLY A 147 -39.86 5.92 -10.91
C GLY A 147 -40.30 6.35 -9.51
N THR A 148 -39.99 5.57 -8.47
CA THR A 148 -40.12 6.01 -7.07
C THR A 148 -38.80 6.59 -6.57
N ASP A 149 -38.87 7.38 -5.49
CA ASP A 149 -37.70 7.92 -4.79
C ASP A 149 -37.00 6.89 -3.87
N ILE A 150 -37.24 5.59 -4.11
CA ILE A 150 -36.82 4.49 -3.25
C ILE A 150 -35.81 3.61 -3.97
N TYR A 151 -34.68 3.37 -3.32
CA TYR A 151 -33.64 2.47 -3.79
C TYR A 151 -33.35 1.41 -2.74
N ILE A 152 -33.38 0.15 -3.15
CA ILE A 152 -33.01 -0.98 -2.30
C ILE A 152 -31.77 -1.61 -2.89
N GLU A 153 -30.74 -1.77 -2.06
CA GLU A 153 -29.53 -2.46 -2.46
C GLU A 153 -29.06 -3.44 -1.39
N LYS A 154 -28.22 -4.39 -1.78
CA LYS A 154 -27.52 -5.26 -0.83
C LYS A 154 -26.56 -4.44 0.02
N ASP A 155 -26.47 -4.77 1.31
CA ASP A 155 -25.30 -4.39 2.08
C ASP A 155 -24.12 -5.22 1.57
N LEU A 156 -23.09 -4.54 1.08
CA LEU A 156 -21.87 -5.16 0.56
C LEU A 156 -20.71 -4.76 1.47
N ASN A 157 -19.72 -5.64 1.60
CA ASN A 157 -18.43 -5.26 2.19
C ASN A 157 -17.73 -4.18 1.35
N GLU A 158 -16.76 -3.49 1.93
CA GLU A 158 -16.11 -2.34 1.27
C GLU A 158 -15.40 -2.72 -0.03
N GLU A 159 -14.83 -3.92 -0.07
CA GLU A 159 -14.17 -4.46 -1.27
C GLU A 159 -15.17 -4.63 -2.42
N ARG A 160 -16.28 -5.33 -2.18
CA ARG A 160 -17.34 -5.48 -3.19
C ARG A 160 -18.02 -4.16 -3.55
N GLN A 161 -18.10 -3.20 -2.63
CA GLN A 161 -18.58 -1.86 -2.97
C GLN A 161 -17.62 -1.15 -3.93
N ARG A 162 -16.31 -1.27 -3.73
CA ARG A 162 -15.29 -0.75 -4.66
C ARG A 162 -15.40 -1.43 -6.02
N ASP A 163 -15.51 -2.76 -6.06
CA ASP A 163 -15.66 -3.51 -7.31
C ASP A 163 -16.95 -3.14 -8.06
N LYS A 164 -18.07 -3.00 -7.34
CA LYS A 164 -19.35 -2.53 -7.90
C LYS A 164 -19.19 -1.15 -8.53
N ARG A 165 -18.50 -0.21 -7.87
CA ARG A 165 -18.25 1.14 -8.42
C ARG A 165 -17.37 1.07 -9.67
N ALA A 166 -16.30 0.28 -9.65
CA ALA A 166 -15.41 0.09 -10.79
C ALA A 166 -16.17 -0.51 -12.00
N MET A 167 -16.95 -1.57 -11.77
CA MET A 167 -17.81 -2.19 -12.79
C MET A 167 -18.85 -1.22 -13.36
N LEU A 168 -19.46 -0.37 -12.52
CA LEU A 168 -20.40 0.65 -12.99
C LEU A 168 -19.71 1.69 -13.89
N MET A 169 -18.47 2.09 -13.58
CA MET A 169 -17.69 2.99 -14.42
C MET A 169 -17.34 2.34 -15.76
N LEU A 170 -16.90 1.08 -15.75
CA LEU A 170 -16.64 0.31 -16.97
C LEU A 170 -17.90 0.19 -17.83
N LYS A 171 -19.05 -0.15 -17.23
CA LYS A 171 -20.32 -0.25 -17.94
C LYS A 171 -20.72 1.07 -18.61
N LYS A 172 -20.54 2.21 -17.92
CA LYS A 172 -20.79 3.54 -18.50
C LYS A 172 -19.89 3.81 -19.70
N ASN A 173 -18.62 3.45 -19.62
CA ASN A 173 -17.67 3.61 -20.72
C ASN A 173 -18.03 2.74 -21.93
N VAL A 174 -18.38 1.48 -21.71
CA VAL A 174 -18.84 0.57 -22.78
C VAL A 174 -20.08 1.14 -23.47
N ILE A 175 -21.07 1.62 -22.71
CA ILE A 175 -22.28 2.24 -23.29
C ILE A 175 -21.94 3.51 -24.08
N LYS A 176 -20.98 4.31 -23.60
CA LYS A 176 -20.53 5.51 -24.32
C LYS A 176 -19.88 5.15 -25.65
N ILE A 177 -19.02 4.13 -25.67
CA ILE A 177 -18.36 3.63 -26.88
C ILE A 177 -19.38 3.01 -27.83
N SER A 178 -20.32 2.20 -27.33
CA SER A 178 -21.33 1.55 -28.17
C SER A 178 -22.30 2.55 -28.80
N LYS A 179 -22.61 3.67 -28.12
CA LYS A 179 -23.38 4.78 -28.72
C LYS A 179 -22.63 5.48 -29.85
N ILE A 180 -21.30 5.51 -29.78
CA ILE A 180 -20.43 6.03 -30.86
C ILE A 180 -20.34 5.01 -32.00
N HIS A 181 -20.42 3.71 -31.70
CA HIS A 181 -20.34 2.59 -32.64
C HIS A 181 -21.71 1.97 -32.98
N CYS A 182 -22.81 2.73 -32.93
CA CYS A 182 -24.00 2.37 -33.71
C CYS A 182 -23.65 2.50 -35.20
N ILE A 183 -22.87 1.54 -35.69
CA ILE A 183 -22.70 1.26 -37.11
C ILE A 183 -24.08 0.86 -37.58
N VAL A 184 -24.65 1.72 -38.41
CA VAL A 184 -25.78 1.41 -39.27
C VAL A 184 -25.30 0.30 -40.21
N LEU A 185 -25.47 -0.96 -39.81
CA LEU A 185 -25.46 -2.06 -40.78
C LEU A 185 -26.73 -1.86 -41.61
N ARG A 186 -26.58 -1.23 -42.79
CA ARG A 186 -27.61 -1.26 -43.81
C ARG A 186 -27.72 -2.72 -44.27
N GLU A 187 -28.95 -3.19 -44.44
CA GLU A 187 -29.25 -4.56 -44.87
C GLU A 187 -28.54 -4.93 -46.19
N ASP A 188 -28.13 -3.94 -46.99
CA ASP A 188 -27.39 -4.06 -48.25
C ASP A 188 -25.99 -4.72 -48.15
N GLN A 189 -25.46 -5.02 -46.95
CA GLN A 189 -24.14 -5.64 -46.77
C GLN A 189 -24.15 -7.03 -46.11
N MET A 190 -25.33 -7.62 -45.88
CA MET A 190 -25.45 -8.95 -45.28
C MET A 190 -25.75 -10.06 -46.30
N GLU A 191 -25.89 -9.73 -47.59
CA GLU A 191 -26.02 -10.68 -48.69
C GLU A 191 -24.85 -10.51 -49.66
N SER A 192 -23.78 -11.29 -49.47
CA SER A 192 -22.76 -11.61 -50.48
C SER A 192 -22.17 -12.98 -50.18
#